data_AF-A0A7Y2EDS8-F1
#
_entry.id   AF-A0A7Y2EDS8-F1
#
_cell.length_a   1.000
_cell.length_b   1.000
_cell.length_c   1.000
_cell.angle_alpha   90.00
_cell.angle_beta   90.00
_cell.angle_gamma   90.00
#
_symmetry.space_group_name_H-M   'P 1'
#
loop_
_entity.id
_entity.type
_entity.pdbx_description
1 polymer ?
#
loop_
_entity_poly.entity_id
_entity_poly.type
_entity_poly.pdbx_seq_one_letter_code
_entity_poly.pdbx_strand_id
1 'polypeptide(L)'
;MTERDLTLDQRAIRRATLTPEQRREMWISISPGITAEKFDEMQAFFRAREAGVPKPGDLAPDFKLDLLDRHRKRTGETVDLSSHRGKRPVALIFGSYT
;
A
#
# COMPACT_ATOMS: atom_id res chain seq x y z
N MET A 1 4.47 17.77 -13.72
CA MET A 1 5.66 17.18 -14.35
C MET A 1 5.21 16.28 -15.48
N THR A 2 5.47 16.72 -16.70
CA THR A 2 5.16 15.97 -17.93
C THR A 2 6.36 15.11 -18.33
N GLU A 3 6.15 14.05 -19.10
CA GLU A 3 7.21 13.11 -19.52
C GLU A 3 8.40 13.80 -20.22
N ARG A 4 8.15 14.98 -20.78
CA ARG A 4 9.14 15.86 -21.41
C ARG A 4 10.17 16.46 -20.46
N ASP A 5 9.88 16.49 -19.16
CA ASP A 5 10.73 17.10 -18.13
C ASP A 5 11.72 16.10 -17.51
N LEU A 6 11.62 14.81 -17.88
CA LEU A 6 12.49 13.75 -17.39
C LEU A 6 13.73 13.61 -18.26
N THR A 7 14.88 13.36 -17.63
CA THR A 7 16.13 13.02 -18.31
C THR A 7 16.00 11.69 -19.05
N LEU A 8 16.89 11.44 -20.02
CA LEU A 8 16.89 10.19 -20.80
C LEU A 8 17.03 8.95 -19.90
N ASP A 9 17.87 9.04 -18.86
CA ASP A 9 18.04 7.97 -17.88
C ASP A 9 16.75 7.76 -17.05
N GLN A 10 16.08 8.83 -16.64
CA GLN A 10 14.81 8.76 -15.90
C GLN A 10 13.68 8.17 -16.75
N ARG A 11 13.66 8.44 -18.07
CA ARG A 11 12.72 7.82 -19.01
C ARG A 11 13.04 6.35 -19.25
N ALA A 12 14.32 6.00 -19.36
CA ALA A 12 14.79 4.63 -19.56
C ALA A 12 14.45 3.76 -18.33
N ILE A 13 14.69 4.24 -17.12
CA ILE A 13 14.33 3.55 -15.86
C ILE A 13 12.82 3.31 -15.76
N ARG A 14 12.00 4.27 -16.21
CA ARG A 14 10.53 4.18 -16.19
C ARG A 14 9.96 3.25 -17.28
N ARG A 15 10.65 3.09 -18.41
CA ARG A 15 10.23 2.23 -19.54
C ARG A 15 10.86 0.83 -19.53
N ALA A 16 11.98 0.65 -18.84
CA ALA A 16 12.62 -0.66 -18.73
C ALA A 16 11.79 -1.59 -17.84
N THR A 17 11.37 -2.72 -18.38
CA THR A 17 10.98 -3.89 -17.59
C THR A 17 12.23 -4.42 -16.90
N LEU A 18 12.60 -3.80 -15.78
CA LEU A 18 13.72 -4.24 -14.95
C LEU A 18 13.45 -5.68 -14.48
N THR A 19 14.45 -6.54 -14.62
CA THR A 19 14.40 -7.88 -14.04
C THR A 19 14.24 -7.78 -12.52
N PRO A 20 13.73 -8.82 -11.84
CA PRO A 20 13.64 -8.82 -10.38
C PRO A 20 14.97 -8.48 -9.68
N GLU A 21 16.08 -8.94 -10.25
CA GLU A 21 17.46 -8.68 -9.77
C GLU A 21 17.84 -7.21 -9.93
N GLN A 22 17.62 -6.63 -11.11
CA GLN A 22 17.89 -5.21 -11.35
C GLN A 22 17.03 -4.30 -10.46
N ARG A 23 15.78 -4.69 -10.20
CA ARG A 23 14.92 -3.97 -9.25
C ARG A 23 15.44 -4.04 -7.83
N ARG A 24 15.95 -5.20 -7.41
CA ARG A 24 16.57 -5.40 -6.09
C ARG A 24 17.80 -4.53 -5.92
N GLU A 25 18.72 -4.55 -6.88
CA GLU A 25 19.93 -3.71 -6.84
C GLU A 25 19.59 -2.22 -6.81
N MET A 26 18.66 -1.78 -7.66
CA MET A 26 18.17 -0.41 -7.65
C MET A 26 17.58 -0.03 -6.28
N TRP A 27 16.72 -0.88 -5.71
CA TRP A 27 16.12 -0.65 -4.40
C TRP A 27 17.16 -0.53 -3.27
N ILE A 28 18.17 -1.40 -3.26
CA ILE A 28 19.26 -1.35 -2.27
C ILE A 28 20.05 -0.05 -2.46
N SER A 29 20.34 0.36 -3.70
CA SER A 29 21.13 1.57 -3.98
C SER A 29 20.46 2.87 -3.51
N ILE A 30 19.12 2.95 -3.57
CA ILE A 30 18.36 4.15 -3.18
C ILE A 30 17.93 4.16 -1.71
N SER A 31 18.08 3.05 -0.99
CA SER A 31 17.61 2.90 0.39
C SER A 31 18.79 3.01 1.36
N PRO A 32 19.01 4.17 2.00
CA PRO A 32 20.09 4.31 2.97
C PRO A 32 19.87 3.36 4.15
N GLY A 33 20.88 2.55 4.45
CA GLY A 33 20.88 1.63 5.60
C GLY A 33 20.21 0.26 5.38
N ILE A 34 19.75 -0.05 4.16
CA ILE A 34 19.24 -1.41 3.85
C ILE A 34 20.34 -2.24 3.21
N THR A 35 20.73 -3.34 3.87
CA THR A 35 21.62 -4.35 3.31
C THR A 35 20.86 -5.31 2.38
N ALA A 36 21.60 -6.02 1.55
CA ALA A 36 21.09 -7.09 0.69
C ALA A 36 20.29 -8.14 1.48
N GLU A 37 20.83 -8.61 2.60
CA GLU A 37 20.17 -9.56 3.50
C GLU A 37 18.88 -8.97 4.07
N LYS A 38 18.91 -7.70 4.51
CA LYS A 38 17.73 -7.07 5.08
C LYS A 38 16.62 -6.86 4.06
N PHE A 39 16.99 -6.58 2.81
CA PHE A 39 16.06 -6.52 1.70
C PHE A 39 15.39 -7.89 1.46
N ASP A 40 16.15 -8.97 1.48
CA ASP A 40 15.61 -10.32 1.24
C ASP A 40 14.66 -10.76 2.36
N GLU A 41 14.98 -10.48 3.62
CA GLU A 41 14.08 -10.67 4.76
C GLU A 41 12.77 -9.89 4.59
N MET A 42 12.87 -8.61 4.23
CA MET A 42 11.72 -7.73 4.03
C MET A 42 10.83 -8.24 2.87
N GLN A 43 11.44 -8.70 1.78
CA GLN A 43 10.71 -9.29 0.66
C GLN A 43 10.05 -10.62 1.02
N ALA A 44 10.70 -11.47 1.82
CA ALA A 44 10.08 -12.69 2.34
C ALA A 44 8.86 -12.38 3.22
N PHE A 45 8.98 -11.40 4.13
CA PHE A 45 7.88 -10.96 4.97
C PHE A 45 6.70 -10.42 4.15
N PHE A 46 6.96 -9.55 3.18
CA PHE A 46 5.89 -8.99 2.35
C PHE A 46 5.19 -10.06 1.50
N ARG A 47 5.94 -11.01 0.91
CA ARG A 47 5.33 -12.14 0.16
C ARG A 47 4.45 -13.01 1.04
N ALA A 48 4.90 -13.32 2.26
CA ALA A 48 4.11 -14.09 3.22
C ALA A 48 2.81 -13.37 3.59
N ARG A 49 2.86 -12.04 3.78
CA ARG A 49 1.68 -11.23 4.06
C ARG A 49 0.73 -11.15 2.85
N GLU A 50 1.28 -10.94 1.65
CA GLU A 50 0.51 -10.80 0.42
C GLU A 50 -0.33 -12.04 0.09
N ALA A 51 0.16 -13.23 0.46
CA ALA A 51 -0.59 -14.49 0.32
C ALA A 51 -1.96 -14.50 1.04
N GLY A 52 -2.12 -13.68 2.09
CA GLY A 52 -3.36 -13.56 2.86
C GLY A 52 -4.20 -12.32 2.53
N VAL A 53 -3.80 -11.50 1.55
CA VAL A 53 -4.53 -10.27 1.21
C VAL A 53 -5.72 -10.59 0.30
N PRO A 54 -6.92 -10.02 0.54
CA PRO A 54 -8.07 -10.17 -0.34
C PRO A 54 -7.77 -9.69 -1.76
N LYS A 55 -8.19 -10.47 -2.76
CA LYS A 55 -8.03 -10.14 -4.18
C LYS A 55 -9.20 -9.31 -4.69
N PRO A 56 -9.07 -8.64 -5.85
CA PRO A 56 -10.21 -8.00 -6.50
C PRO A 56 -11.35 -8.99 -6.73
N GLY A 57 -12.56 -8.63 -6.27
CA GLY A 57 -13.74 -9.48 -6.33
C GLY A 57 -13.99 -10.31 -5.06
N ASP A 58 -12.98 -10.50 -4.20
CA ASP A 58 -13.17 -11.15 -2.91
C ASP A 58 -14.03 -10.29 -1.97
N LEU A 59 -14.62 -10.96 -0.99
CA LEU A 59 -15.34 -10.28 0.07
C LEU A 59 -14.35 -9.44 0.90
N ALA A 60 -14.58 -8.13 0.97
CA ALA A 60 -13.82 -7.29 1.89
C ALA A 60 -13.97 -7.81 3.34
N PRO A 61 -12.86 -8.00 4.08
CA PRO A 61 -12.88 -8.41 5.48
C PRO A 61 -13.69 -7.43 6.31
N ASP A 62 -14.56 -7.96 7.16
CA ASP A 62 -15.38 -7.10 8.00
C ASP A 62 -14.54 -6.48 9.13
N PHE A 63 -14.97 -5.31 9.58
CA PHE A 63 -14.39 -4.64 10.73
C PHE A 63 -15.44 -3.77 11.41
N LYS A 64 -15.17 -3.48 12.68
CA LYS A 64 -15.95 -2.57 13.51
C LYS A 64 -15.06 -1.45 14.01
N LEU A 65 -15.45 -0.20 13.78
CA LEU A 65 -14.69 0.99 14.18
C LEU A 65 -15.56 1.98 14.94
N ASP A 66 -14.94 2.68 15.89
CA ASP A 66 -15.55 3.83 16.56
C ASP A 66 -15.74 5.00 15.58
N LEU A 67 -16.91 5.61 15.60
CA LEU A 67 -17.17 6.84 14.84
C LEU A 67 -16.54 8.03 15.56
N LEU A 68 -15.80 8.83 14.79
CA LEU A 68 -15.24 10.10 15.26
C LEU A 68 -16.15 11.26 14.88
N ASP A 69 -16.27 12.23 15.79
CA ASP A 69 -16.92 13.50 15.49
C ASP A 69 -16.00 14.43 14.67
N ARG A 70 -16.53 15.60 14.29
CA ARG A 70 -15.76 16.65 13.58
C ARG A 70 -14.56 17.20 14.36
N HIS A 71 -14.51 16.96 15.67
CA HIS A 71 -13.42 17.35 16.57
C HIS A 71 -12.46 16.19 16.84
N ARG A 72 -12.57 15.08 16.09
CA ARG A 72 -11.74 13.88 16.17
C ARG A 72 -11.88 13.13 17.51
N LYS A 73 -12.99 13.31 18.21
CA LYS A 73 -13.31 12.59 19.44
C LYS A 73 -14.18 11.38 19.15
N ARG A 74 -13.97 10.29 19.89
CA ARG A 74 -14.84 9.11 19.83
C ARG A 74 -16.24 9.49 20.30
N THR A 75 -17.23 9.13 19.50
CA THR A 75 -18.65 9.37 19.81
C THR A 75 -19.26 8.31 20.74
N GLY A 76 -18.62 7.14 20.84
CA GLY A 76 -19.19 5.95 21.49
C GLY A 76 -20.08 5.12 20.55
N GLU A 77 -20.40 5.64 19.36
CA GLU A 77 -21.04 4.88 18.30
C GLU A 77 -20.00 4.08 17.50
N THR A 78 -20.46 2.99 16.90
CA THR A 78 -19.62 2.11 16.09
C THR A 78 -20.25 1.85 14.74
N VAL A 79 -19.41 1.63 13.73
CA VAL A 79 -19.83 1.25 12.38
C VAL A 79 -19.17 -0.06 11.98
N ASP A 80 -20.00 -0.98 11.48
CA ASP A 80 -19.57 -2.25 10.89
C ASP A 80 -19.50 -2.11 9.36
N LEU A 81 -18.41 -2.54 8.72
CA LEU A 81 -18.26 -2.44 7.26
C LEU A 81 -19.39 -3.20 6.54
N SER A 82 -19.74 -4.39 7.04
CA SER A 82 -20.80 -5.22 6.50
C SER A 82 -22.17 -4.54 6.46
N SER A 83 -22.42 -3.54 7.31
CA SER A 83 -23.67 -2.77 7.33
C SER A 83 -23.94 -2.00 6.02
N HIS A 84 -22.91 -1.76 5.20
CA HIS A 84 -22.99 -1.08 3.91
C HIS A 84 -23.09 -2.04 2.71
N ARG A 85 -22.89 -3.34 2.91
CA ARG A 85 -22.89 -4.34 1.83
C ARG A 85 -24.23 -4.33 1.07
N GLY A 86 -24.17 -4.27 -0.26
CA GLY A 86 -25.34 -4.26 -1.13
C GLY A 86 -26.17 -2.97 -1.12
N LYS A 87 -25.84 -1.99 -0.27
CA LYS A 87 -26.57 -0.72 -0.18
C LYS A 87 -25.90 0.38 -1.01
N ARG A 88 -24.57 0.43 -0.99
CA ARG A 88 -23.76 1.43 -1.72
C ARG A 88 -22.30 1.00 -1.83
N PRO A 89 -21.56 1.50 -2.83
CA PRO A 89 -20.10 1.38 -2.86
C PRO A 89 -19.46 2.04 -1.63
N VAL A 90 -18.36 1.47 -1.15
CA VAL A 90 -17.58 1.99 -0.01
C VAL A 90 -16.11 2.10 -0.44
N ALA A 91 -15.49 3.24 -0.15
CA ALA A 91 -14.06 3.44 -0.29
C ALA A 91 -13.41 3.42 1.11
N LEU A 92 -12.29 2.70 1.25
CA LEU A 92 -11.50 2.65 2.48
C LEU A 92 -10.22 3.46 2.28
N ILE A 93 -9.98 4.42 3.18
CA ILE A 93 -8.79 5.27 3.15
C ILE A 93 -8.06 5.07 4.47
N PHE A 94 -6.85 4.54 4.39
CA PHE A 94 -5.94 4.39 5.54
C PHE A 94 -4.96 5.54 5.54
N GLY A 95 -4.89 6.26 6.65
CA GLY A 95 -3.96 7.38 6.83
C GLY A 95 -3.71 7.64 8.30
N SER A 96 -2.58 8.26 8.59
CA SER A 96 -2.25 8.78 9.91
C SER A 96 -2.31 10.30 9.86
N TYR A 97 -2.84 10.91 10.93
CA TYR A 97 -2.59 12.31 11.21
C TYR A 97 -1.43 12.36 12.20
N THR A 98 -0.26 12.77 11.72
CA THR A 98 0.92 13.12 12.52
C THR A 98 1.19 14.60 12.35
#